data_AF-A0A966PWK8-F1
#
_entry.id   AF-A0A966PWK8-F1
#
_cell.length_a   1.000
_cell.length_b   1.000
_cell.length_c   1.000
_cell.angle_alpha   90.00
_cell.angle_beta   90.00
_cell.angle_gamma   90.00
#
_symmetry.space_group_name_H-M   'P 1'
#
loop_
_entity.id
_entity.type
_entity.pdbx_description
1 polymer ?
#
loop_
_entity_poly.entity_id
_entity_poly.type
_entity_poly.pdbx_seq_one_letter_code
_entity_poly.pdbx_strand_id
1 'polypeptide(L)'
;MGYTVGDRILDQEYNNFLNGTSTPKGINYTFGTGALQWGLGQTALSSVAVGDNITAAQWNSLFTAMNNVANHTNDTLTSTAAKAAGDIIAVKSALVADLTTLASSVANGSPNATALSTSAALQTSASSVRYAGSHVVEHSITFTNADQARYFFNAGGKIQINITRTTNAGTAATSKDSSVDELITALGNLQLKSQTSSRSGSGETLSTDGTAIGFHDLTTSYQTIIELTQNSGAYTTMYFKIEAKANAAAGSATVVTIKTSIVDPDAGDSEFTAGNTASVDQYANFIGTTNVILKTVNPTTAEGLATVYTPSATAQVSNTTV
;
A
#
# COMPACT_ATOMS: atom_id res chain seq x y z
N MET A 1 32.79 21.38 6.90
CA MET A 1 33.36 22.71 6.60
C MET A 1 32.20 23.68 6.53
N GLY A 2 32.21 24.77 7.31
CA GLY A 2 31.17 25.79 7.22
C GLY A 2 31.41 26.63 5.98
N TYR A 3 30.41 26.76 5.11
CA TYR A 3 30.46 27.64 3.96
C TYR A 3 30.35 29.11 4.39
N THR A 4 30.95 30.01 3.62
CA THR A 4 30.81 31.45 3.77
C THR A 4 29.86 32.05 2.74
N VAL A 5 29.18 33.15 3.08
CA VAL A 5 28.32 33.86 2.13
C VAL A 5 29.14 34.27 0.90
N GLY A 6 28.69 33.85 -0.28
CA GLY A 6 29.40 34.06 -1.54
C GLY A 6 30.09 32.81 -2.11
N ASP A 7 30.19 31.71 -1.36
CA ASP A 7 30.76 30.46 -1.88
C ASP A 7 29.93 29.93 -3.05
N ARG A 8 30.60 29.53 -4.13
CA ARG A 8 29.94 28.96 -5.31
C ARG A 8 29.62 27.49 -5.09
N ILE A 9 28.51 27.03 -5.65
CA ILE A 9 28.23 25.60 -5.76
C ILE A 9 29.15 25.03 -6.84
N LEU A 10 29.97 24.04 -6.46
CA LEU A 10 30.88 23.36 -7.37
C LEU A 10 30.16 22.23 -8.13
N ASP A 11 30.72 21.83 -9.27
CA ASP A 11 30.27 20.69 -10.10
C ASP A 11 30.06 19.41 -9.29
N GLN A 12 30.99 19.09 -8.39
CA GLN A 12 30.88 17.94 -7.51
C GLN A 12 29.71 18.06 -6.52
N GLU A 13 29.44 19.25 -6.02
CA GLU A 13 28.32 19.49 -5.09
C GLU A 13 26.98 19.39 -5.81
N TYR A 14 26.89 19.93 -7.03
CA TYR A 14 25.72 19.75 -7.88
C TYR A 14 25.47 18.26 -8.17
N ASN A 15 26.53 17.52 -8.51
CA ASN A 15 26.43 16.07 -8.71
C ASN A 15 26.03 15.32 -7.43
N ASN A 16 26.35 15.84 -6.24
CA ASN A 16 25.86 15.30 -4.97
C ASN A 16 24.36 15.58 -4.78
N PHE A 17 23.85 16.75 -5.18
CA PHE A 17 22.40 17.02 -5.20
C PHE A 17 21.66 16.13 -6.20
N LEU A 18 22.33 15.68 -7.27
CA LEU A 18 21.77 14.70 -8.19
C LEU A 18 21.82 13.28 -7.64
N ASN A 19 22.99 12.80 -7.20
CA ASN A 19 23.26 11.37 -7.04
C ASN A 19 23.63 10.95 -5.61
N GLY A 20 23.66 11.88 -4.65
CA GLY A 20 24.06 11.59 -3.28
C GLY A 20 23.26 10.45 -2.67
N THR A 21 23.95 9.47 -2.09
CA THR A 21 23.31 8.34 -1.39
C THR A 21 23.28 8.54 0.13
N SER A 22 24.02 9.51 0.65
CA SER A 22 24.00 9.99 2.04
C SER A 22 22.98 11.12 2.23
N THR A 23 22.94 11.75 3.40
CA THR A 23 22.07 12.92 3.62
C THR A 23 22.73 14.21 3.08
N PRO A 24 22.02 15.04 2.31
CA PRO A 24 20.70 14.79 1.71
C PRO A 24 20.80 13.77 0.57
N LYS A 25 19.77 12.94 0.42
CA LYS A 25 19.72 12.03 -0.72
C LYS A 25 19.48 12.85 -2.00
N GLY A 26 20.28 12.60 -3.01
CA GLY A 26 20.17 13.29 -4.29
C GLY A 26 18.88 12.92 -5.03
N ILE A 27 18.40 13.82 -5.90
CA ILE A 27 17.10 13.64 -6.56
C ILE A 27 17.04 12.34 -7.36
N ASN A 28 18.11 11.93 -8.06
CA ASN A 28 18.16 10.68 -8.83
C ASN A 28 18.04 9.44 -7.95
N TYR A 29 18.58 9.48 -6.73
CA TYR A 29 18.42 8.39 -5.78
C TYR A 29 16.99 8.34 -5.22
N THR A 30 16.36 9.50 -5.04
CA THR A 30 14.99 9.62 -4.51
C THR A 30 13.92 9.19 -5.52
N PHE A 31 13.94 9.73 -6.75
CA PHE A 31 12.87 9.50 -7.74
C PHE A 31 13.22 8.50 -8.84
N GLY A 32 14.51 8.21 -9.04
CA GLY A 32 14.98 7.40 -10.14
C GLY A 32 14.90 5.92 -9.79
N THR A 33 15.95 5.18 -10.11
CA THR A 33 16.05 3.77 -9.72
C THR A 33 16.05 3.60 -8.20
N GLY A 34 16.84 4.42 -7.50
CA GLY A 34 16.97 4.32 -6.04
C GLY A 34 17.40 2.93 -5.54
N ALA A 35 17.23 2.71 -4.24
CA ALA A 35 17.42 1.42 -3.58
C ALA A 35 16.75 1.45 -2.19
N LEU A 36 16.63 0.30 -1.54
CA LEU A 36 15.97 0.14 -0.23
C LEU A 36 14.53 0.65 -0.29
N GLN A 37 14.21 1.73 0.43
CA GLN A 37 12.90 2.37 0.47
C GLN A 37 12.80 3.60 -0.46
N TRP A 38 13.80 3.85 -1.31
CA TRP A 38 13.79 4.99 -2.26
C TRP A 38 13.68 4.53 -3.72
N GLY A 39 13.25 5.45 -4.58
CA GLY A 39 13.05 5.25 -6.00
C GLY A 39 11.58 5.28 -6.38
N LEU A 40 11.29 5.93 -7.51
CA LEU A 40 9.96 6.04 -8.14
C LEU A 40 10.02 5.64 -9.63
N GLY A 41 11.16 5.15 -10.11
CA GLY A 41 11.37 4.71 -11.49
C GLY A 41 11.33 5.83 -12.54
N GLN A 42 11.54 7.09 -12.14
CA GLN A 42 11.63 8.21 -13.07
C GLN A 42 12.98 8.24 -13.78
N THR A 43 13.06 8.92 -14.93
CA THR A 43 14.32 9.08 -15.67
C THR A 43 15.31 9.94 -14.89
N ALA A 44 16.49 9.38 -14.60
CA ALA A 44 17.56 10.08 -13.91
C ALA A 44 18.13 11.24 -14.75
N LEU A 45 18.53 12.31 -14.07
CA LEU A 45 19.25 13.44 -14.66
C LEU A 45 20.73 13.11 -14.85
N SER A 46 21.33 13.58 -15.94
CA SER A 46 22.75 13.38 -16.20
C SER A 46 23.64 14.24 -15.29
N SER A 47 24.72 13.63 -14.79
CA SER A 47 25.78 14.34 -14.07
C SER A 47 26.56 15.29 -14.96
N VAL A 48 27.21 16.27 -14.34
CA VAL A 48 28.16 17.20 -14.95
C VAL A 48 29.56 16.59 -14.89
N ALA A 49 30.37 16.74 -15.94
CA ALA A 49 31.75 16.26 -15.91
C ALA A 49 32.61 17.12 -14.98
N VAL A 50 33.67 16.53 -14.43
CA VAL A 50 34.54 17.24 -13.49
C VAL A 50 35.26 18.39 -14.21
N GLY A 51 35.17 19.59 -13.65
CA GLY A 51 35.77 20.81 -14.20
C GLY A 51 34.88 21.56 -15.20
N ASP A 52 33.69 21.03 -15.54
CA ASP A 52 32.73 21.75 -16.38
C ASP A 52 31.94 22.78 -15.57
N ASN A 53 31.50 23.84 -16.27
CA ASN A 53 30.58 24.81 -15.71
C ASN A 53 29.16 24.22 -15.64
N ILE A 54 28.51 24.32 -14.48
CA ILE A 54 27.10 23.98 -14.34
C ILE A 54 26.26 25.02 -15.10
N THR A 55 25.52 24.55 -16.09
CA THR A 55 24.66 25.39 -16.93
C THR A 55 23.33 25.72 -16.23
N ALA A 56 22.69 26.82 -16.64
CA ALA A 56 21.34 27.14 -16.18
C ALA A 56 20.32 26.05 -16.53
N ALA A 57 20.51 25.36 -17.66
CA ALA A 57 19.66 24.26 -18.08
C ALA A 57 19.72 23.07 -17.09
N GLN A 58 20.93 22.71 -16.62
CA GLN A 58 21.12 21.66 -15.61
C GLN A 58 20.41 22.02 -14.29
N TRP A 59 20.58 23.26 -13.80
CA TRP A 59 19.84 23.74 -12.63
C TRP A 59 18.32 23.65 -12.81
N ASN A 60 17.81 24.07 -13.98
CA ASN A 60 16.39 23.98 -14.28
C ASN A 60 15.89 22.53 -14.27
N SER A 61 16.66 21.59 -14.83
CA SER A 61 16.32 20.17 -14.79
C SER A 61 16.22 19.62 -13.36
N LEU A 62 17.16 19.97 -12.47
CA LEU A 62 17.10 19.59 -11.05
C LEU A 62 15.83 20.14 -10.39
N PHE A 63 15.56 21.44 -10.53
CA PHE A 63 14.37 22.04 -9.92
C PHE A 63 13.07 21.50 -10.49
N THR A 64 13.01 21.21 -11.80
CA THR A 64 11.85 20.56 -12.41
C THR A 64 11.63 19.16 -11.82
N ALA A 65 12.69 18.36 -11.67
CA ALA A 65 12.59 17.05 -11.04
C ALA A 65 12.11 17.16 -9.58
N MET A 66 12.66 18.09 -8.81
CA MET A 66 12.21 18.34 -7.44
C MET A 66 10.74 18.78 -7.37
N ASN A 67 10.31 19.70 -8.24
CA ASN A 67 8.92 20.14 -8.30
C ASN A 67 7.97 19.01 -8.67
N ASN A 68 8.37 18.11 -9.57
CA ASN A 68 7.57 16.95 -9.94
C ASN A 68 7.38 15.99 -8.77
N VAL A 69 8.45 15.70 -8.03
CA VAL A 69 8.35 14.86 -6.82
C VAL A 69 7.52 15.58 -5.75
N ALA A 70 7.76 16.87 -5.53
CA ALA A 70 7.02 17.67 -4.55
C ALA A 70 5.52 17.72 -4.85
N ASN A 71 5.14 17.86 -6.12
CA ASN A 71 3.74 17.80 -6.53
C ASN A 71 3.13 16.41 -6.24
N HIS A 72 3.87 15.33 -6.54
CA HIS A 72 3.42 13.98 -6.24
C HIS A 72 3.27 13.70 -4.74
N THR A 73 4.24 14.16 -3.94
CA THR A 73 4.27 13.94 -2.49
C THR A 73 3.50 14.99 -1.71
N ASN A 74 2.92 15.98 -2.39
CA ASN A 74 2.27 17.15 -1.81
C ASN A 74 3.15 17.91 -0.80
N ASP A 75 4.44 18.01 -1.10
CA ASP A 75 5.41 18.76 -0.31
C ASP A 75 5.54 20.22 -0.81
N THR A 76 5.82 21.14 0.12
CA THR A 76 6.15 22.53 -0.22
C THR A 76 7.66 22.74 -0.20
N LEU A 77 8.21 23.23 -1.32
CA LEU A 77 9.64 23.50 -1.46
C LEU A 77 9.98 24.96 -1.12
N THR A 78 11.11 25.15 -0.44
CA THR A 78 11.60 26.47 0.00
C THR A 78 12.77 26.99 -0.83
N SER A 79 13.51 26.10 -1.50
CA SER A 79 14.65 26.43 -2.37
C SER A 79 14.29 27.32 -3.56
N THR A 80 13.02 27.39 -3.94
CA THR A 80 12.53 28.28 -5.00
C THR A 80 12.49 29.74 -4.57
N ALA A 81 12.18 30.03 -3.30
CA ALA A 81 12.14 31.38 -2.74
C ALA A 81 13.54 31.97 -2.51
N ALA A 82 14.55 31.12 -2.28
CA ALA A 82 15.90 31.54 -1.96
C ALA A 82 16.73 32.02 -3.17
N LYS A 83 16.22 31.95 -4.41
CA LYS A 83 17.00 32.11 -5.67
C LYS A 83 17.51 33.54 -5.98
N ALA A 84 17.49 34.48 -5.02
CA ALA A 84 17.92 35.85 -5.28
C ALA A 84 19.46 35.97 -5.35
N ALA A 85 19.94 36.97 -6.11
CA ALA A 85 21.37 37.25 -6.21
C ALA A 85 21.92 37.68 -4.85
N GLY A 86 22.96 36.99 -4.37
CA GLY A 86 23.55 37.20 -3.03
C GLY A 86 23.23 36.09 -2.03
N ASP A 87 22.22 35.25 -2.29
CA ASP A 87 21.69 34.25 -1.36
C ASP A 87 22.30 32.84 -1.51
N ILE A 88 23.51 32.71 -2.04
CA ILE A 88 24.04 31.39 -2.47
C ILE A 88 24.01 30.35 -1.33
N ILE A 89 24.33 30.75 -0.11
CA ILE A 89 24.30 29.86 1.06
C ILE A 89 22.88 29.52 1.52
N ALA A 90 21.95 30.49 1.42
CA ALA A 90 20.55 30.25 1.73
C ALA A 90 19.92 29.30 0.70
N VAL A 91 20.22 29.47 -0.60
CA VAL A 91 19.83 28.54 -1.68
C VAL A 91 20.33 27.13 -1.38
N LYS A 92 21.62 26.99 -1.04
CA LYS A 92 22.24 25.70 -0.76
C LYS A 92 21.57 25.01 0.44
N SER A 93 21.34 25.75 1.52
CA SER A 93 20.71 25.22 2.73
C SER A 93 19.26 24.80 2.47
N ALA A 94 18.49 25.62 1.75
CA ALA A 94 17.12 25.31 1.37
C ALA A 94 17.04 24.10 0.43
N LEU A 95 17.97 23.97 -0.53
CA LEU A 95 18.05 22.82 -1.43
C LEU A 95 18.32 21.50 -0.68
N VAL A 96 19.25 21.52 0.27
CA VAL A 96 19.55 20.37 1.13
C VAL A 96 18.33 19.97 1.96
N ALA A 97 17.62 20.94 2.53
CA ALA A 97 16.42 20.71 3.31
C ALA A 97 15.30 20.11 2.45
N ASP A 98 15.02 20.72 1.30
CA ASP A 98 14.00 20.26 0.35
C ASP A 98 14.27 18.83 -0.14
N LEU A 99 15.51 18.52 -0.54
CA LEU A 99 15.89 17.16 -0.95
C LEU A 99 15.70 16.13 0.18
N THR A 100 15.95 16.54 1.42
CA THR A 100 15.73 15.69 2.62
C THR A 100 14.24 15.43 2.84
N THR A 101 13.39 16.46 2.71
CA THR A 101 11.94 16.33 2.79
C THR A 101 11.43 15.36 1.72
N LEU A 102 11.77 15.59 0.45
CA LEU A 102 11.34 14.73 -0.66
C LEU A 102 11.80 13.28 -0.47
N ALA A 103 13.06 13.07 -0.07
CA ALA A 103 13.57 11.73 0.21
C ALA A 103 12.83 11.03 1.36
N SER A 104 12.39 11.80 2.37
CA SER A 104 11.62 11.27 3.50
C SER A 104 10.19 10.92 3.09
N SER A 105 9.53 11.76 2.32
CA SER A 105 8.19 11.51 1.80
C SER A 105 8.15 10.24 0.94
N VAL A 106 9.11 10.08 0.02
CA VAL A 106 9.22 8.87 -0.82
C VAL A 106 9.53 7.63 0.01
N ALA A 107 10.45 7.71 0.99
CA ALA A 107 10.77 6.59 1.88
C ALA A 107 9.57 6.09 2.69
N ASN A 108 8.63 6.99 2.99
CA ASN A 108 7.41 6.68 3.72
C ASN A 108 6.26 6.21 2.81
N GLY A 109 6.51 6.03 1.51
CA GLY A 109 5.50 5.62 0.54
C GLY A 109 4.56 6.74 0.12
N SER A 110 5.06 7.98 0.03
CA SER A 110 4.30 9.17 -0.38
C SER A 110 2.95 9.28 0.35
N PRO A 111 2.93 9.37 1.70
CA PRO A 111 1.71 9.23 2.50
C PRO A 111 0.64 10.29 2.18
N ASN A 112 1.06 11.44 1.66
CA ASN A 112 0.19 12.55 1.30
C ASN A 112 -0.22 12.57 -0.18
N ALA A 113 0.22 11.61 -1.02
CA ALA A 113 -0.12 11.59 -2.44
C ALA A 113 -1.64 11.51 -2.65
N THR A 114 -2.16 12.36 -3.55
CA THR A 114 -3.60 12.50 -3.82
C THR A 114 -4.01 12.02 -5.21
N ALA A 115 -3.10 12.04 -6.19
CA ALA A 115 -3.26 11.48 -7.53
C ALA A 115 -3.28 9.94 -7.55
N LEU A 116 -4.19 9.34 -6.79
CA LEU A 116 -4.39 7.90 -6.65
C LEU A 116 -5.76 7.49 -7.21
N SER A 117 -5.83 6.31 -7.82
CA SER A 117 -7.07 5.75 -8.37
C SER A 117 -7.27 4.30 -7.93
N THR A 118 -8.47 3.96 -7.46
CA THR A 118 -8.81 2.58 -7.11
C THR A 118 -9.19 1.81 -8.37
N SER A 119 -8.62 0.62 -8.55
CA SER A 119 -8.94 -0.26 -9.68
C SER A 119 -10.35 -0.85 -9.57
N ALA A 120 -10.84 -1.42 -10.68
CA ALA A 120 -11.88 -2.44 -10.62
C ALA A 120 -11.40 -3.67 -9.82
N ALA A 121 -12.31 -4.60 -9.52
CA ALA A 121 -11.94 -5.88 -8.92
C ALA A 121 -10.94 -6.62 -9.84
N LEU A 122 -9.77 -6.95 -9.28
CA LEU A 122 -8.75 -7.74 -9.97
C LEU A 122 -9.01 -9.23 -9.78
N GLN A 123 -9.50 -9.62 -8.60
CA GLN A 123 -10.00 -10.96 -8.29
C GLN A 123 -11.25 -10.84 -7.43
N THR A 124 -12.20 -11.75 -7.64
CA THR A 124 -13.39 -11.91 -6.79
C THR A 124 -13.55 -13.41 -6.52
N SER A 125 -13.31 -13.81 -5.29
CA SER A 125 -13.37 -15.21 -4.86
C SER A 125 -14.58 -15.41 -3.96
N ALA A 126 -15.59 -16.08 -4.51
CA ALA A 126 -16.82 -16.41 -3.78
C ALA A 126 -16.66 -17.73 -3.02
N SER A 127 -17.26 -17.83 -1.85
CA SER A 127 -17.46 -19.13 -1.20
C SER A 127 -18.31 -20.02 -2.11
N SER A 128 -17.97 -21.30 -2.22
CA SER A 128 -18.66 -22.20 -3.15
C SER A 128 -20.07 -22.57 -2.69
N VAL A 129 -20.36 -22.37 -1.41
CA VAL A 129 -21.62 -22.71 -0.73
C VAL A 129 -21.94 -21.68 0.36
N ARG A 130 -23.16 -21.76 0.89
CA ARG A 130 -23.46 -21.31 2.26
C ARG A 130 -22.71 -22.24 3.22
N TYR A 131 -22.07 -21.71 4.24
CA TYR A 131 -21.06 -22.48 4.99
C TYR A 131 -21.19 -22.30 6.50
N ALA A 132 -20.74 -23.31 7.23
CA ALA A 132 -20.64 -23.29 8.68
C ALA A 132 -19.24 -23.78 9.02
N GLY A 133 -18.38 -22.88 9.48
CA GLY A 133 -16.95 -23.13 9.58
C GLY A 133 -16.14 -21.99 8.98
N SER A 134 -15.72 -22.08 7.72
CA SER A 134 -14.83 -21.05 7.18
C SER A 134 -14.88 -20.83 5.67
N HIS A 135 -14.54 -19.62 5.27
CA HIS A 135 -14.19 -19.26 3.90
C HIS A 135 -12.79 -18.63 3.90
N VAL A 136 -11.83 -19.32 3.29
CA VAL A 136 -10.42 -18.93 3.27
C VAL A 136 -9.93 -18.79 1.84
N VAL A 137 -9.39 -17.61 1.52
CA VAL A 137 -8.92 -17.26 0.18
C VAL A 137 -7.48 -16.76 0.25
N GLU A 138 -6.65 -17.21 -0.69
CA GLU A 138 -5.33 -16.62 -0.94
C GLU A 138 -5.30 -15.95 -2.32
N HIS A 139 -4.94 -14.67 -2.36
CA HIS A 139 -4.66 -13.94 -3.59
C HIS A 139 -3.18 -13.61 -3.68
N SER A 140 -2.60 -13.77 -4.87
CA SER A 140 -1.25 -13.30 -5.18
C SER A 140 -1.26 -12.10 -6.11
N ILE A 141 -0.35 -11.17 -5.86
CA ILE A 141 -0.09 -9.98 -6.66
C ILE A 141 1.35 -10.07 -7.14
N THR A 142 1.56 -10.06 -8.45
CA THR A 142 2.88 -10.21 -9.08
C THR A 142 3.30 -8.89 -9.72
N PHE A 143 4.56 -8.51 -9.54
CA PHE A 143 5.24 -7.41 -10.21
C PHE A 143 6.29 -7.95 -11.17
N THR A 144 6.58 -7.21 -12.24
CA THR A 144 7.57 -7.62 -13.25
C THR A 144 8.96 -7.87 -12.64
N ASN A 145 9.35 -7.06 -11.65
CA ASN A 145 10.56 -7.21 -10.87
C ASN A 145 10.43 -6.44 -9.54
N ALA A 146 11.44 -6.60 -8.66
CA ALA A 146 11.42 -5.99 -7.31
C ALA A 146 11.49 -4.46 -7.34
N ASP A 147 12.12 -3.89 -8.36
CA ASP A 147 12.15 -2.44 -8.57
C ASP A 147 10.74 -1.89 -8.83
N GLN A 148 9.96 -2.54 -9.71
CA GLN A 148 8.59 -2.11 -9.97
C GLN A 148 7.66 -2.29 -8.77
N ALA A 149 7.87 -3.34 -7.95
CA ALA A 149 7.16 -3.47 -6.67
C ALA A 149 7.47 -2.28 -5.76
N ARG A 150 8.76 -1.98 -5.58
CA ARG A 150 9.21 -0.81 -4.81
C ARG A 150 8.62 0.49 -5.33
N TYR A 151 8.66 0.75 -6.64
CA TYR A 151 8.13 1.99 -7.21
C TYR A 151 6.62 2.13 -7.02
N PHE A 152 5.87 1.04 -7.15
CA PHE A 152 4.43 1.04 -6.89
C PHE A 152 4.12 1.46 -5.45
N PHE A 153 4.73 0.80 -4.45
CA PHE A 153 4.48 1.12 -3.05
C PHE A 153 5.03 2.49 -2.64
N ASN A 154 6.24 2.83 -3.09
CA ASN A 154 6.88 4.11 -2.78
C ASN A 154 6.11 5.32 -3.34
N ALA A 155 5.43 5.14 -4.47
CA ALA A 155 4.55 6.16 -5.07
C ALA A 155 3.15 6.23 -4.42
N GLY A 156 2.92 5.53 -3.30
CA GLY A 156 1.63 5.50 -2.61
C GLY A 156 0.65 4.44 -3.08
N GLY A 157 1.10 3.51 -3.92
CA GLY A 157 0.33 2.33 -4.33
C GLY A 157 -0.01 1.41 -3.16
N LYS A 158 -1.20 0.80 -3.22
CA LYS A 158 -1.75 -0.03 -2.13
C LYS A 158 -2.38 -1.30 -2.69
N ILE A 159 -2.18 -2.41 -2.00
CA ILE A 159 -3.00 -3.62 -2.19
C ILE A 159 -4.23 -3.48 -1.30
N GLN A 160 -5.43 -3.63 -1.86
CA GLN A 160 -6.68 -3.46 -1.12
C GLN A 160 -7.50 -4.75 -1.13
N ILE A 161 -7.97 -5.16 0.06
CA ILE A 161 -8.89 -6.26 0.26
C ILE A 161 -10.25 -5.73 0.70
N ASN A 162 -11.28 -6.26 0.06
CA ASN A 162 -12.68 -6.03 0.42
C ASN A 162 -13.37 -7.38 0.66
N ILE A 163 -14.32 -7.41 1.58
CA ILE A 163 -15.18 -8.55 1.83
C ILE A 163 -16.62 -8.11 1.63
N THR A 164 -17.43 -8.93 0.96
CA THR A 164 -18.88 -8.69 0.86
C THR A 164 -19.63 -9.99 1.12
N ARG A 165 -20.86 -9.90 1.64
CA ARG A 165 -21.79 -11.04 1.69
C ARG A 165 -22.83 -10.86 0.58
N THR A 166 -23.03 -11.88 -0.25
CA THR A 166 -23.82 -11.79 -1.50
C THR A 166 -25.15 -12.51 -1.42
N THR A 167 -25.30 -13.44 -0.50
CA THR A 167 -26.58 -14.13 -0.23
C THR A 167 -26.79 -14.26 1.28
N ASN A 168 -28.03 -14.52 1.69
CA ASN A 168 -28.35 -14.89 3.06
C ASN A 168 -28.20 -16.40 3.23
N ALA A 169 -27.94 -16.83 4.47
CA ALA A 169 -27.94 -18.23 4.82
C ALA A 169 -29.35 -18.83 4.72
N GLY A 170 -30.37 -18.13 5.23
CA GLY A 170 -31.78 -18.50 5.09
C GLY A 170 -32.51 -17.74 3.99
N THR A 171 -33.84 -17.84 3.99
CA THR A 171 -34.71 -17.01 3.13
C THR A 171 -34.60 -15.51 3.42
N ALA A 172 -34.17 -15.16 4.63
CA ALA A 172 -33.76 -13.84 5.06
C ALA A 172 -32.41 -13.92 5.82
N ALA A 173 -31.78 -12.76 6.06
CA ALA A 173 -30.54 -12.70 6.82
C ALA A 173 -30.73 -13.28 8.23
N THR A 174 -29.85 -14.18 8.62
CA THR A 174 -29.81 -14.77 9.96
C THR A 174 -28.97 -13.91 10.89
N SER A 175 -28.99 -14.21 12.19
CA SER A 175 -28.10 -13.51 13.13
C SER A 175 -26.60 -13.75 12.85
N LYS A 176 -26.25 -14.87 12.18
CA LYS A 176 -24.90 -15.12 11.68
C LYS A 176 -24.55 -14.22 10.50
N ASP A 177 -25.47 -14.11 9.53
CA ASP A 177 -25.32 -13.18 8.42
C ASP A 177 -25.11 -11.73 8.91
N SER A 178 -25.90 -11.30 9.89
CA SER A 178 -25.76 -9.97 10.50
C SER A 178 -24.42 -9.78 11.21
N SER A 179 -23.94 -10.80 11.94
CA SER A 179 -22.63 -10.76 12.61
C SER A 179 -21.47 -10.65 11.61
N VAL A 180 -21.59 -11.31 10.45
CA VAL A 180 -20.64 -11.18 9.33
C VAL A 180 -20.72 -9.82 8.66
N ASP A 181 -21.91 -9.24 8.50
CA ASP A 181 -22.10 -7.88 7.94
C ASP A 181 -21.49 -6.79 8.84
N GLU A 182 -21.58 -6.96 10.16
CA GLU A 182 -20.94 -6.08 11.15
C GLU A 182 -19.41 -6.16 11.04
N LEU A 183 -18.84 -7.37 10.93
CA LEU A 183 -17.40 -7.56 10.66
C LEU A 183 -16.97 -6.95 9.33
N ILE A 184 -17.78 -7.09 8.26
CA ILE A 184 -17.53 -6.44 6.96
C ILE A 184 -17.47 -4.93 7.12
N THR A 185 -18.43 -4.34 7.84
CA THR A 185 -18.50 -2.90 8.08
C THR A 185 -17.31 -2.43 8.91
N ALA A 186 -16.95 -3.17 9.95
CA ALA A 186 -15.84 -2.85 10.84
C ALA A 186 -14.48 -3.00 10.17
N LEU A 187 -14.32 -3.91 9.22
CA LEU A 187 -13.12 -3.98 8.38
C LEU A 187 -13.10 -2.82 7.36
N GLY A 188 -14.21 -2.61 6.64
CA GLY A 188 -14.22 -1.74 5.48
C GLY A 188 -13.19 -2.18 4.43
N ASN A 189 -12.40 -1.23 3.93
CA ASN A 189 -11.26 -1.50 3.05
C ASN A 189 -10.01 -1.78 3.89
N LEU A 190 -9.44 -2.99 3.82
CA LEU A 190 -8.08 -3.21 4.30
C LEU A 190 -7.09 -2.84 3.19
N GLN A 191 -6.10 -2.00 3.49
CA GLN A 191 -5.06 -1.58 2.58
C GLN A 191 -3.67 -1.91 3.15
N LEU A 192 -2.90 -2.72 2.44
CA LEU A 192 -1.46 -2.89 2.66
C LEU A 192 -0.71 -1.82 1.84
N LYS A 193 0.06 -0.97 2.53
CA LYS A 193 0.81 0.16 1.95
C LYS A 193 2.32 -0.09 2.05
N SER A 194 3.13 0.92 1.71
CA SER A 194 4.60 0.84 1.77
C SER A 194 5.13 0.46 3.16
N GLN A 195 4.86 1.30 4.18
CA GLN A 195 5.42 1.16 5.53
C GLN A 195 4.41 0.66 6.57
N THR A 196 3.12 0.68 6.26
CA THR A 196 2.04 0.33 7.20
C THR A 196 0.87 -0.28 6.43
N SER A 197 -0.10 -0.82 7.16
CA SER A 197 -1.42 -1.18 6.67
C SER A 197 -2.48 -0.33 7.35
N SER A 198 -3.70 -0.35 6.85
CA SER A 198 -4.84 0.28 7.54
C SER A 198 -6.16 -0.32 7.11
N ARG A 199 -7.13 -0.32 8.01
CA ARG A 199 -8.54 -0.53 7.68
C ARG A 199 -9.28 0.80 7.59
N SER A 200 -10.35 0.88 6.79
CA SER A 200 -11.19 2.09 6.71
C SER A 200 -12.42 2.04 7.63
N GLY A 201 -12.80 0.85 8.10
CA GLY A 201 -13.87 0.67 9.08
C GLY A 201 -13.38 0.86 10.52
N SER A 202 -14.32 0.78 11.45
CA SER A 202 -14.07 0.80 12.90
C SER A 202 -15.10 -0.05 13.62
N GLY A 203 -14.85 -0.39 14.88
CA GLY A 203 -15.67 -1.35 15.64
C GLY A 203 -15.07 -2.75 15.65
N GLU A 204 -15.84 -3.66 16.27
CA GLU A 204 -15.42 -5.02 16.67
C GLU A 204 -14.14 -5.06 17.51
N THR A 205 -13.83 -6.23 18.09
CA THR A 205 -12.62 -6.38 18.90
C THR A 205 -11.42 -6.57 17.96
N LEU A 206 -10.43 -5.68 18.08
CA LEU A 206 -9.15 -5.80 17.38
C LEU A 206 -8.26 -6.80 18.13
N SER A 207 -8.47 -8.09 17.88
CA SER A 207 -7.76 -9.20 18.54
C SER A 207 -6.27 -9.23 18.20
N THR A 208 -5.90 -8.80 17.00
CA THR A 208 -4.51 -8.54 16.62
C THR A 208 -4.42 -7.26 15.79
N ASP A 209 -3.57 -6.33 16.23
CA ASP A 209 -3.21 -5.13 15.48
C ASP A 209 -1.81 -5.28 14.85
N GLY A 210 -1.77 -5.74 13.61
CA GLY A 210 -0.56 -5.80 12.80
C GLY A 210 -0.43 -4.64 11.82
N THR A 211 -1.17 -3.55 12.01
CA THR A 211 -1.24 -2.45 11.02
C THR A 211 0.05 -1.65 10.88
N ALA A 212 1.02 -1.83 11.79
CA ALA A 212 2.38 -1.31 11.63
C ALA A 212 3.18 -2.01 10.51
N ILE A 213 2.71 -3.14 9.97
CA ILE A 213 3.38 -3.90 8.90
C ILE A 213 2.96 -3.33 7.53
N GLY A 214 3.93 -2.85 6.75
CA GLY A 214 3.80 -2.55 5.34
C GLY A 214 4.48 -3.57 4.42
N PHE A 215 4.51 -3.28 3.12
CA PHE A 215 5.25 -4.05 2.12
C PHE A 215 6.73 -4.23 2.49
N HIS A 216 7.38 -3.17 3.01
CA HIS A 216 8.81 -3.23 3.34
C HIS A 216 9.11 -4.11 4.56
N ASP A 217 8.11 -4.42 5.38
CA ASP A 217 8.21 -5.28 6.56
C ASP A 217 7.81 -6.75 6.27
N LEU A 218 7.35 -7.04 5.05
CA LEU A 218 6.95 -8.40 4.69
C LEU A 218 8.14 -9.35 4.66
N THR A 219 7.94 -10.51 5.26
CA THR A 219 8.87 -11.64 5.21
C THR A 219 8.33 -12.75 4.31
N THR A 220 9.06 -13.86 4.21
CA THR A 220 8.63 -15.06 3.47
C THR A 220 7.59 -15.90 4.20
N SER A 221 7.25 -15.54 5.45
CA SER A 221 6.22 -16.19 6.27
C SER A 221 5.00 -15.30 6.40
N TYR A 222 3.82 -15.91 6.60
CA TYR A 222 2.60 -15.16 6.87
C TYR A 222 2.73 -14.38 8.17
N GLN A 223 2.49 -13.08 8.08
CA GLN A 223 2.37 -12.18 9.21
C GLN A 223 0.92 -11.70 9.27
N THR A 224 0.30 -11.74 10.45
CA THR A 224 -1.06 -11.24 10.65
C THR A 224 -1.05 -9.72 10.57
N ILE A 225 -1.78 -9.18 9.59
CA ILE A 225 -1.95 -7.73 9.42
C ILE A 225 -3.08 -7.23 10.31
N ILE A 226 -4.15 -8.01 10.40
CA ILE A 226 -5.28 -7.70 11.27
C ILE A 226 -6.06 -8.96 11.62
N GLU A 227 -6.56 -9.01 12.85
CA GLU A 227 -7.60 -9.96 13.27
C GLU A 227 -8.70 -9.18 13.98
N LEU A 228 -9.93 -9.28 13.45
CA LEU A 228 -11.12 -8.68 14.02
C LEU A 228 -12.06 -9.79 14.49
N THR A 229 -12.34 -9.81 15.78
CA THR A 229 -13.31 -10.72 16.39
C THR A 229 -14.60 -9.98 16.69
N GLN A 230 -15.70 -10.62 16.35
CA GLN A 230 -17.05 -10.12 16.56
C GLN A 230 -17.31 -9.85 18.04
N ASN A 231 -17.99 -8.77 18.36
CA ASN A 231 -18.29 -8.35 19.73
C ASN A 231 -19.66 -7.68 19.84
N SER A 232 -20.16 -7.04 18.78
CA SER A 232 -21.37 -6.21 18.85
C SER A 232 -22.68 -6.97 18.60
N GLY A 233 -22.59 -8.23 18.16
CA GLY A 233 -23.74 -9.02 17.68
C GLY A 233 -23.84 -10.37 18.38
N ALA A 234 -24.57 -11.30 17.75
CA ALA A 234 -24.99 -12.53 18.43
C ALA A 234 -23.89 -13.62 18.49
N TYR A 235 -22.97 -13.62 17.51
CA TYR A 235 -21.93 -14.65 17.37
C TYR A 235 -20.55 -14.05 17.61
N THR A 236 -20.22 -13.82 18.89
CA THR A 236 -19.03 -13.07 19.36
C THR A 236 -17.70 -13.83 19.27
N THR A 237 -17.72 -15.05 18.74
CA THR A 237 -16.53 -15.87 18.49
C THR A 237 -16.08 -15.81 17.03
N MET A 238 -16.96 -15.38 16.11
CA MET A 238 -16.63 -15.21 14.69
C MET A 238 -15.51 -14.20 14.50
N TYR A 239 -14.67 -14.41 13.49
CA TYR A 239 -13.58 -13.46 13.22
C TYR A 239 -13.18 -13.40 11.74
N PHE A 240 -12.65 -12.24 11.36
CA PHE A 240 -11.89 -12.05 10.13
C PHE A 240 -10.41 -11.97 10.46
N LYS A 241 -9.59 -12.74 9.75
CA LYS A 241 -8.13 -12.67 9.85
C LYS A 241 -7.53 -12.44 8.48
N ILE A 242 -6.69 -11.40 8.36
CA ILE A 242 -5.95 -11.13 7.13
C ILE A 242 -4.45 -11.17 7.41
N GLU A 243 -3.75 -11.96 6.62
CA GLU A 243 -2.32 -12.21 6.73
C GLU A 243 -1.64 -11.93 5.40
N ALA A 244 -0.37 -11.51 5.44
CA ALA A 244 0.40 -11.22 4.24
C ALA A 244 1.81 -11.80 4.31
N LYS A 245 2.37 -12.15 3.16
CA LYS A 245 3.79 -12.49 2.98
C LYS A 245 4.29 -12.05 1.62
N ALA A 246 5.60 -11.95 1.45
CA ALA A 246 6.25 -11.77 0.16
C ALA A 246 7.04 -13.03 -0.22
N ASN A 247 7.40 -13.20 -1.49
CA ASN A 247 8.25 -14.32 -1.93
C ASN A 247 9.75 -14.13 -1.59
N ALA A 248 10.15 -12.93 -1.19
CA ALA A 248 11.47 -12.57 -0.70
C ALA A 248 11.36 -11.30 0.16
N ALA A 249 12.47 -10.84 0.76
CA ALA A 249 12.51 -9.51 1.38
C ALA A 249 12.26 -8.41 0.34
N ALA A 250 11.77 -7.24 0.76
CA ALA A 250 11.28 -6.17 -0.13
C ALA A 250 12.24 -5.76 -1.26
N GLY A 251 13.56 -5.78 -1.04
CA GLY A 251 14.55 -5.49 -2.08
C GLY A 251 14.65 -6.53 -3.21
N SER A 252 13.98 -7.68 -3.08
CA SER A 252 13.95 -8.75 -4.08
C SER A 252 12.55 -9.35 -4.27
N ALA A 253 11.54 -8.83 -3.58
CA ALA A 253 10.17 -9.31 -3.63
C ALA A 253 9.53 -8.99 -4.98
N THR A 254 8.99 -10.02 -5.65
CA THR A 254 8.23 -9.87 -6.90
C THR A 254 6.78 -10.31 -6.74
N VAL A 255 6.45 -11.03 -5.67
CA VAL A 255 5.10 -11.52 -5.38
C VAL A 255 4.74 -11.22 -3.93
N VAL A 256 3.56 -10.64 -3.73
CA VAL A 256 2.90 -10.53 -2.43
C VAL A 256 1.72 -11.48 -2.41
N THR A 257 1.55 -12.25 -1.34
CA THR A 257 0.40 -13.14 -1.12
C THR A 257 -0.36 -12.68 0.09
N ILE A 258 -1.68 -12.47 -0.07
CA ILE A 258 -2.60 -12.13 1.01
C ILE A 258 -3.52 -13.31 1.25
N LYS A 259 -3.64 -13.73 2.51
CA LYS A 259 -4.60 -14.72 2.96
C LYS A 259 -5.69 -14.04 3.76
N THR A 260 -6.94 -14.26 3.37
CA THR A 260 -8.12 -13.76 4.09
C THR A 260 -8.91 -14.96 4.60
N SER A 261 -9.18 -14.99 5.89
CA SER A 261 -9.97 -16.02 6.55
C SER A 261 -11.21 -15.39 7.17
N ILE A 262 -12.39 -15.90 6.81
CA ILE A 262 -13.66 -15.61 7.47
C ILE A 262 -14.03 -16.88 8.22
N VAL A 263 -14.14 -16.82 9.54
CA VAL A 263 -14.26 -18.02 10.37
C VAL A 263 -15.39 -17.88 11.37
N ASP A 264 -16.24 -18.89 11.38
CA ASP A 264 -17.16 -19.27 12.44
C ASP A 264 -16.56 -20.45 13.20
N PRO A 265 -16.00 -20.23 14.40
CA PRO A 265 -15.39 -21.31 15.17
C PRO A 265 -16.42 -22.18 15.89
N ASP A 266 -17.70 -21.77 15.91
CA ASP A 266 -18.73 -22.50 16.62
C ASP A 266 -18.95 -23.87 15.96
N ALA A 267 -19.16 -24.89 16.80
CA ALA A 267 -19.42 -26.25 16.36
C ALA A 267 -20.89 -26.61 16.53
N GLY A 268 -21.35 -27.62 15.79
CA GLY A 268 -22.71 -28.15 15.93
C GLY A 268 -23.75 -27.51 15.00
N ASP A 269 -23.32 -26.63 14.10
CA ASP A 269 -24.17 -26.21 12.99
C ASP A 269 -24.45 -27.37 12.05
N SER A 270 -25.73 -27.63 11.84
CA SER A 270 -26.20 -28.71 10.98
C SER A 270 -27.38 -28.25 10.16
N GLU A 271 -27.56 -28.87 9.00
CA GLU A 271 -28.72 -28.58 8.16
C GLU A 271 -30.03 -28.94 8.85
N PHE A 272 -31.05 -28.10 8.72
CA PHE A 272 -32.41 -28.42 9.15
C PHE A 272 -33.03 -29.44 8.19
N THR A 273 -32.87 -30.73 8.52
CA THR A 273 -33.34 -31.86 7.71
C THR A 273 -34.55 -32.56 8.34
N ALA A 274 -34.35 -33.68 9.04
CA ALA A 274 -35.43 -34.52 9.54
C ALA A 274 -36.29 -33.80 10.60
N GLY A 275 -37.61 -33.79 10.40
CA GLY A 275 -38.55 -33.16 11.35
C GLY A 275 -38.76 -31.66 11.16
N ASN A 276 -38.29 -31.07 10.05
CA ASN A 276 -38.49 -29.67 9.70
C ASN A 276 -39.95 -29.33 9.30
N THR A 277 -40.91 -29.55 10.20
CA THR A 277 -42.34 -29.31 9.97
C THR A 277 -42.71 -27.83 9.87
N ALA A 278 -41.81 -26.94 10.29
CA ALA A 278 -41.95 -25.50 10.17
C ALA A 278 -41.39 -24.94 8.85
N SER A 279 -40.88 -25.80 7.96
CA SER A 279 -40.31 -25.42 6.65
C SER A 279 -39.21 -24.35 6.75
N VAL A 280 -38.38 -24.43 7.79
CA VAL A 280 -37.19 -23.59 7.97
C VAL A 280 -36.22 -23.84 6.81
N ASP A 281 -35.51 -22.82 6.34
CA ASP A 281 -34.45 -23.06 5.34
C ASP A 281 -33.39 -24.02 5.91
N GLN A 282 -33.00 -25.02 5.13
CA GLN A 282 -32.07 -26.06 5.61
C GLN A 282 -30.72 -25.47 6.08
N TYR A 283 -30.32 -24.28 5.61
CA TYR A 283 -29.07 -23.61 5.98
C TYR A 283 -29.28 -22.40 6.91
N ALA A 284 -30.41 -22.29 7.60
CA ALA A 284 -30.67 -21.15 8.47
C ALA A 284 -29.66 -20.97 9.65
N ASN A 285 -28.80 -21.96 9.93
CA ASN A 285 -27.71 -21.87 10.91
C ASN A 285 -26.32 -21.65 10.27
N PHE A 286 -26.26 -21.40 8.96
CA PHE A 286 -25.02 -21.19 8.22
C PHE A 286 -24.76 -19.69 8.06
N ILE A 287 -23.65 -19.35 7.41
CA ILE A 287 -23.38 -18.04 6.83
C ILE A 287 -23.73 -18.10 5.35
N GLY A 288 -24.34 -17.03 4.84
CA GLY A 288 -24.55 -16.83 3.42
C GLY A 288 -23.24 -16.81 2.62
N THR A 289 -23.35 -16.76 1.29
CA THR A 289 -22.14 -16.72 0.46
C THR A 289 -21.38 -15.40 0.65
N THR A 290 -20.06 -15.49 0.75
CA THR A 290 -19.19 -14.31 0.89
C THR A 290 -18.21 -14.23 -0.27
N ASN A 291 -17.77 -13.02 -0.60
CA ASN A 291 -16.73 -12.74 -1.57
C ASN A 291 -15.53 -12.09 -0.89
N VAL A 292 -14.33 -12.58 -1.19
CA VAL A 292 -13.08 -11.86 -0.95
C VAL A 292 -12.63 -11.22 -2.26
N ILE A 293 -12.45 -9.92 -2.27
CA ILE A 293 -12.19 -9.11 -3.46
C ILE A 293 -10.83 -8.44 -3.33
N LEU A 294 -9.97 -8.68 -4.31
CA LEU A 294 -8.68 -8.00 -4.45
C LEU A 294 -8.81 -6.80 -5.39
N LYS A 295 -8.28 -5.65 -4.96
CA LYS A 295 -8.11 -4.43 -5.76
C LYS A 295 -6.72 -3.85 -5.53
N THR A 296 -6.34 -2.88 -6.34
CA THR A 296 -5.24 -1.96 -6.00
C THR A 296 -5.71 -0.52 -5.99
N VAL A 297 -5.00 0.30 -5.21
CA VAL A 297 -5.01 1.75 -5.35
C VAL A 297 -3.72 2.12 -6.05
N ASN A 298 -3.81 2.69 -7.25
CA ASN A 298 -2.67 2.93 -8.13
C ASN A 298 -2.34 4.42 -8.19
N PRO A 299 -1.05 4.80 -8.09
CA PRO A 299 -0.61 6.15 -8.44
C PRO A 299 -0.89 6.44 -9.91
N THR A 300 -1.10 7.72 -10.22
CA THR A 300 -1.34 8.22 -11.56
C THR A 300 -0.33 9.30 -11.92
N THR A 301 -0.31 9.70 -13.20
CA THR A 301 0.59 10.75 -13.70
C THR A 301 0.02 12.17 -13.53
N ALA A 302 -1.08 12.34 -12.79
CA ALA A 302 -1.75 13.64 -12.66
C ALA A 302 -0.97 14.67 -11.83
N GLU A 303 -0.10 14.22 -10.91
CA GLU A 303 0.66 15.09 -10.01
C GLU A 303 2.17 14.84 -10.16
N GLY A 304 2.74 15.18 -11.32
CA GLY A 304 4.20 15.32 -11.50
C GLY A 304 4.97 14.05 -11.92
N LEU A 305 4.49 12.84 -11.61
CA LEU A 305 5.14 11.62 -12.10
C LEU A 305 4.93 11.42 -13.61
N ALA A 306 6.00 11.13 -14.35
CA ALA A 306 5.95 10.84 -15.78
C ALA A 306 5.61 9.37 -16.07
N THR A 307 5.96 8.47 -15.16
CA THR A 307 5.67 7.04 -15.25
C THR A 307 5.21 6.51 -13.90
N VAL A 308 4.25 5.58 -13.93
CA VAL A 308 3.75 4.87 -12.76
C VAL A 308 3.80 3.37 -13.04
N TYR A 309 3.88 2.57 -11.98
CA TYR A 309 4.01 1.13 -12.06
C TYR A 309 2.83 0.48 -11.35
N THR A 310 2.35 -0.64 -11.89
CA THR A 310 1.25 -1.43 -11.34
C THR A 310 1.63 -2.90 -11.35
N PRO A 311 0.93 -3.77 -10.61
CA PRO A 311 1.11 -5.21 -10.73
C PRO A 311 0.97 -5.68 -12.19
N SER A 312 1.79 -6.66 -12.59
CA SER A 312 1.77 -7.28 -13.91
C SER A 312 0.76 -8.43 -14.00
N ALA A 313 0.43 -9.07 -12.87
CA ALA A 313 -0.59 -10.11 -12.80
C ALA A 313 -1.17 -10.24 -11.39
N THR A 314 -2.35 -10.85 -11.30
CA THR A 314 -2.96 -11.29 -10.04
C THR A 314 -3.55 -12.70 -10.22
N ALA A 315 -3.71 -13.45 -9.13
CA ALA A 315 -4.33 -14.77 -9.16
C ALA A 315 -5.05 -15.11 -7.86
N GLN A 316 -6.11 -15.91 -7.94
CA GLN A 316 -6.62 -16.72 -6.83
C GLN A 316 -5.75 -17.97 -6.69
N VAL A 317 -4.92 -18.00 -5.66
CA VAL A 317 -4.00 -19.12 -5.35
C VAL A 317 -4.78 -20.27 -4.72
N SER A 318 -5.68 -19.96 -3.79
CA SER A 318 -6.58 -20.93 -3.16
C SER A 318 -7.90 -20.26 -2.80
N ASN A 319 -8.96 -21.07 -2.74
CA ASN A 319 -10.28 -20.67 -2.26
C ASN A 319 -10.95 -21.91 -1.68
N THR A 320 -11.04 -21.97 -0.36
CA THR A 320 -11.57 -23.12 0.40
C THR A 320 -12.76 -22.67 1.20
N THR A 321 -13.85 -23.43 1.10
CA THR A 321 -15.05 -23.27 1.94
C THR A 321 -15.27 -24.56 2.71
N VAL A 322 -15.49 -24.45 4.02
CA VAL A 322 -15.84 -25.54 4.93
C VAL A 322 -17.14 -25.16 5.63
#